data_AF-A0A8K0M0S5-F1
#
_entry.id   AF-A0A8K0M0S5-F1
#
_cell.length_a   1.000
_cell.length_b   1.000
_cell.length_c   1.000
_cell.angle_alpha   90.00
_cell.angle_beta   90.00
_cell.angle_gamma   90.00
#
_symmetry.space_group_name_H-M   'P 1'
#
loop_
_entity.id
_entity.type
_entity.pdbx_description
1 polymer ?
#
loop_
_entity_poly.entity_id
_entity_poly.type
_entity_poly.pdbx_seq_one_letter_code
_entity_poly.pdbx_strand_id
1 'polypeptide(L)'
;MASDHSSDPFDHLCDLYAQYRQTKEPEGKGAFYSEKCLQICRQDPTYAARDGATIVRYLGEGGVLVARILREAGQLKEGESVGSNTKANYYTIRRLTTAEATDFGTNEHVIPAGFSSVTEVQSRAKSENWVGMKVDMWMDDGDGKGFMVKAKYWWRLEKADNETGVWKQIMHDIVYLGVRDGTEGADGGVLIKDD
;
A
#
# COMPACT_ATOMS: atom_id res chain seq x y z
N MET A 1 9.13 33.27 -19.39
CA MET A 1 9.90 32.89 -18.19
C MET A 1 9.34 31.57 -17.73
N ALA A 2 10.13 30.50 -17.78
CA ALA A 2 9.69 29.18 -17.39
C ALA A 2 9.64 29.13 -15.85
N SER A 3 8.45 28.92 -15.30
CA SER A 3 8.26 28.57 -13.89
C SER A 3 8.69 27.12 -13.71
N ASP A 4 9.95 26.93 -13.32
CA ASP A 4 10.48 25.66 -12.84
C ASP A 4 9.88 25.39 -11.45
N HIS A 5 8.62 24.94 -11.44
CA HIS A 5 8.05 24.28 -10.26
C HIS A 5 8.62 22.87 -10.23
N SER A 6 9.83 22.72 -9.72
CA SER A 6 10.24 21.44 -9.14
C SER A 6 9.32 21.18 -7.95
N SER A 7 8.13 20.63 -8.22
CA SER A 7 7.26 20.07 -7.20
C SER A 7 8.07 19.01 -6.47
N ASP A 8 8.09 19.07 -5.15
CA ASP A 8 8.71 18.03 -4.32
C ASP A 8 8.24 16.65 -4.83
N PRO A 9 9.16 15.71 -5.16
CA PRO A 9 8.78 14.39 -5.62
C PRO A 9 7.72 13.70 -4.73
N PHE A 10 7.74 14.00 -3.43
CA PHE A 10 6.74 13.45 -2.51
C PHE A 10 5.33 13.99 -2.74
N ASP A 11 5.16 15.27 -3.03
CA ASP A 11 3.84 15.87 -3.30
C ASP A 11 3.24 15.25 -4.56
N HIS A 12 4.05 15.11 -5.62
CA HIS A 12 3.63 14.44 -6.84
C HIS A 12 3.25 12.97 -6.61
N LEU A 13 4.00 12.26 -5.76
CA LEU A 13 3.68 10.88 -5.40
C LEU A 13 2.39 10.78 -4.56
N CYS A 14 2.07 11.77 -3.73
CA CYS A 14 0.78 11.83 -3.02
C CYS A 14 -0.38 11.98 -4.01
N ASP A 15 -0.25 12.85 -5.01
CA ASP A 15 -1.25 13.01 -6.06
C ASP A 15 -1.47 11.72 -6.87
N LEU A 16 -0.38 11.02 -7.20
CA LEU A 16 -0.44 9.73 -7.89
C LEU A 16 -1.09 8.65 -7.02
N TYR A 17 -0.81 8.63 -5.72
CA TYR A 17 -1.47 7.69 -4.81
C TYR A 17 -2.97 7.98 -4.68
N ALA A 18 -3.37 9.26 -4.63
CA ALA A 18 -4.78 9.64 -4.62
C ALA A 18 -5.50 9.17 -5.89
N GLN A 19 -4.89 9.37 -7.07
CA GLN A 19 -5.42 8.85 -8.34
C GLN A 19 -5.52 7.31 -8.33
N TYR A 20 -4.51 6.64 -7.79
CA TYR A 20 -4.54 5.19 -7.59
C TYR A 20 -5.73 4.76 -6.73
N ARG A 21 -6.02 5.46 -5.62
CA ARG A 21 -7.15 5.16 -4.73
C ARG A 21 -8.51 5.37 -5.41
N GLN A 22 -8.66 6.48 -6.13
CA GLN A 22 -9.87 6.84 -6.88
C GLN A 22 -10.15 5.91 -8.07
N THR A 23 -9.14 5.19 -8.56
CA THR A 23 -9.33 4.15 -9.58
C THR A 23 -10.15 2.98 -9.01
N LYS A 24 -11.42 2.89 -9.40
CA LYS A 24 -12.38 1.92 -8.84
C LYS A 24 -12.13 0.48 -9.28
N GLU A 25 -11.91 0.28 -10.58
CA GLU A 25 -11.69 -1.05 -11.15
C GLU A 25 -10.27 -1.55 -10.77
N PRO A 26 -10.14 -2.75 -10.17
CA PRO A 26 -8.84 -3.32 -9.82
C PRO A 26 -7.87 -3.37 -11.01
N GLU A 27 -8.35 -3.68 -12.21
CA GLU A 27 -7.53 -3.77 -13.42
C GLU A 27 -6.93 -2.41 -13.80
N GLY A 28 -7.66 -1.32 -13.58
CA GLY A 28 -7.18 0.04 -13.83
C GLY A 28 -6.02 0.43 -12.91
N LYS A 29 -5.96 -0.15 -11.70
CA LYS A 29 -4.87 0.09 -10.75
C LYS A 29 -3.52 -0.43 -11.25
N GLY A 30 -3.52 -1.42 -12.15
CA GLY A 30 -2.31 -1.92 -12.80
C GLY A 30 -1.54 -0.85 -13.58
N ALA A 31 -2.20 0.22 -14.04
CA ALA A 31 -1.56 1.33 -14.73
C ALA A 31 -0.55 2.09 -13.87
N PHE A 32 -0.65 2.01 -12.54
CA PHE A 32 0.29 2.63 -11.60
C PHE A 32 1.50 1.74 -11.31
N TYR A 33 1.45 0.47 -11.71
CA TYR A 33 2.48 -0.51 -11.39
C TYR A 33 3.58 -0.50 -12.46
N SER A 34 4.81 -0.71 -12.00
CA SER A 34 5.89 -1.21 -12.83
C SER A 34 5.54 -2.61 -13.31
N GLU A 35 6.05 -3.02 -14.47
CA GLU A 35 5.88 -4.39 -14.97
C GLU A 35 6.34 -5.44 -13.95
N LYS A 36 7.33 -5.10 -13.12
CA LYS A 36 7.88 -5.97 -12.08
C LYS A 36 7.44 -5.56 -10.68
N CYS A 37 6.25 -4.97 -10.54
CA CYS A 37 5.73 -4.61 -9.23
C CYS A 37 5.51 -5.86 -8.37
N LEU A 38 5.99 -5.82 -7.13
CA LEU A 38 5.94 -6.92 -6.18
C LEU A 38 5.04 -6.57 -4.99
N GLN A 39 4.61 -7.58 -4.23
CA GLN A 39 3.95 -7.35 -2.94
C GLN A 39 4.50 -8.29 -1.89
N ILE A 40 4.75 -7.75 -0.71
CA ILE A 40 5.03 -8.45 0.53
C ILE A 40 3.87 -8.15 1.48
N CYS A 41 3.29 -9.17 2.09
CA CYS A 41 2.45 -9.02 3.27
C CYS A 41 3.09 -9.76 4.44
N ARG A 42 3.35 -9.01 5.51
CA ARG A 42 4.04 -9.48 6.70
C ARG A 42 3.13 -10.19 7.71
N GLN A 43 1.81 -10.09 7.53
CA GLN A 43 0.86 -10.74 8.43
C GLN A 43 0.91 -12.26 8.25
N ASP A 44 0.83 -13.02 9.33
CA ASP A 44 0.77 -14.48 9.31
C ASP A 44 -0.64 -14.99 8.95
N PRO A 45 -0.81 -15.91 7.97
CA PRO A 45 0.21 -16.46 7.07
C PRO A 45 0.71 -15.41 6.08
N THR A 46 2.03 -15.33 5.93
CA THR A 46 2.67 -14.42 4.98
C THR A 46 2.22 -14.73 3.56
N TYR A 47 1.82 -13.71 2.81
CA TYR A 47 1.49 -13.83 1.39
C TYR A 47 2.24 -12.79 0.56
N ALA A 48 2.48 -13.10 -0.70
CA ALA A 48 3.29 -12.27 -1.57
C ALA A 48 2.83 -12.37 -3.02
N ALA A 49 3.10 -11.32 -3.80
CA ALA A 49 2.91 -11.30 -5.24
C ALA A 49 4.25 -11.06 -5.93
N ARG A 50 4.49 -11.78 -7.02
CA ARG A 50 5.70 -11.64 -7.85
C ARG A 50 5.50 -10.79 -9.09
N ASP A 51 4.28 -10.31 -9.30
CA ASP A 51 3.89 -9.49 -10.44
C ASP A 51 2.64 -8.67 -10.12
N GLY A 52 2.44 -7.59 -10.89
CA GLY A 52 1.32 -6.68 -10.73
C GLY A 52 -0.05 -7.33 -11.01
N ALA A 53 -0.12 -8.33 -11.89
CA ALA A 53 -1.38 -9.02 -12.20
C ALA A 53 -1.90 -9.80 -10.98
N THR A 54 -1.00 -10.43 -10.24
CA THR A 54 -1.33 -11.12 -8.98
C THR A 54 -1.77 -10.12 -7.91
N ILE A 55 -1.16 -8.93 -7.84
CA ILE A 55 -1.61 -7.85 -6.94
C ILE A 55 -3.03 -7.42 -7.29
N VAL A 56 -3.33 -7.18 -8.57
CA VAL A 56 -4.68 -6.83 -9.04
C VAL A 56 -5.70 -7.89 -8.63
N ARG A 57 -5.37 -9.18 -8.83
CA ARG A 57 -6.22 -10.29 -8.40
C ARG A 57 -6.46 -10.27 -6.89
N TYR A 58 -5.43 -10.05 -6.08
CA TYR A 58 -5.58 -9.94 -4.62
C TYR A 58 -6.47 -8.77 -4.19
N LEU A 59 -6.45 -7.64 -4.92
CA LEU A 59 -7.35 -6.53 -4.65
C LEU A 59 -8.82 -6.93 -4.91
N GLY A 60 -9.08 -7.67 -5.98
CA GLY A 60 -10.43 -8.22 -6.26
C GLY A 60 -10.89 -9.24 -5.21
N GLU A 61 -9.98 -10.07 -4.71
CA GLU A 61 -10.25 -11.07 -3.67
C GLU A 61 -10.29 -10.48 -2.24
N GLY A 62 -9.82 -9.24 -2.06
CA GLY A 62 -9.56 -8.62 -0.76
C GLY A 62 -10.78 -8.57 0.16
N GLY A 63 -11.99 -8.39 -0.39
CA GLY A 63 -13.23 -8.40 0.38
C GLY A 63 -13.47 -9.70 1.16
N VAL A 64 -13.08 -10.85 0.61
CA VAL A 64 -13.20 -12.16 1.27
C VAL A 64 -12.24 -12.26 2.44
N LEU A 65 -10.99 -11.80 2.26
CA LEU A 65 -9.97 -11.79 3.31
C LEU A 65 -10.39 -10.86 4.48
N VAL A 66 -10.85 -9.65 4.16
CA VAL A 66 -11.35 -8.70 5.15
C VAL A 66 -12.52 -9.30 5.94
N ALA A 67 -13.48 -9.93 5.25
CA ALA A 67 -14.63 -10.56 5.89
C ALA A 67 -14.21 -11.66 6.87
N ARG A 68 -13.24 -12.48 6.47
CA ARG A 68 -12.68 -13.54 7.32
C ARG A 68 -12.05 -12.96 8.58
N ILE A 69 -11.18 -11.95 8.45
CA ILE A 69 -10.49 -11.34 9.59
C ILE A 69 -11.47 -10.71 10.58
N LEU A 70 -12.45 -9.96 10.08
CA LEU A 70 -13.47 -9.33 10.93
C LEU A 70 -14.33 -10.37 11.66
N ARG A 71 -14.65 -11.51 11.03
CA ARG A 71 -15.37 -12.62 11.69
C ARG A 71 -14.54 -13.31 12.75
N GLU A 72 -13.28 -13.62 12.45
CA GLU A 72 -12.34 -14.22 13.41
C GLU A 72 -12.15 -13.33 14.65
N ALA A 73 -12.22 -12.01 14.48
CA ALA A 73 -12.18 -11.04 15.57
C ALA A 73 -13.55 -10.76 16.25
N GLY A 74 -14.63 -11.41 15.82
CA GLY A 74 -15.99 -11.21 16.36
C GLY A 74 -16.61 -9.85 16.02
N GLN A 75 -16.07 -9.13 15.04
CA GLN A 75 -16.56 -7.81 14.60
C GLN A 75 -17.57 -7.88 13.44
N LEU A 76 -17.67 -9.03 12.77
CA LEU A 76 -18.64 -9.30 11.71
C LEU A 76 -19.34 -10.63 11.99
N LYS A 77 -20.67 -10.69 11.84
CA LYS A 77 -21.44 -11.92 12.03
C LYS A 77 -21.49 -12.78 10.77
N GLU A 78 -21.91 -14.03 10.93
CA GLU A 78 -22.22 -14.91 9.80
C GLU A 78 -23.40 -14.34 9.00
N GLY A 79 -23.26 -14.29 7.66
CA GLY A 79 -24.25 -13.67 6.78
C GLY A 79 -24.12 -12.15 6.60
N GLU A 80 -23.27 -11.47 7.38
CA GLU A 80 -23.05 -10.02 7.21
C GLU A 80 -22.01 -9.69 6.12
N SER A 81 -22.34 -8.61 5.39
CA SER A 81 -21.54 -7.73 4.55
C SER A 81 -20.29 -7.11 5.15
N VAL A 82 -19.07 -7.29 4.62
CA VAL A 82 -18.06 -6.22 4.83
C VAL A 82 -18.60 -4.96 4.17
N GLY A 83 -18.60 -3.83 4.89
CA GLY A 83 -19.11 -2.57 4.35
C GLY A 83 -20.57 -2.27 4.66
N SER A 84 -21.37 -3.23 5.15
CA SER A 84 -22.80 -3.02 5.41
C SER A 84 -23.08 -1.89 6.41
N ASN A 85 -22.16 -1.66 7.35
CA ASN A 85 -22.21 -0.60 8.34
C ASN A 85 -21.04 0.40 8.22
N THR A 86 -20.23 0.32 7.16
CA THR A 86 -19.09 1.25 7.00
C THR A 86 -19.64 2.66 6.80
N LYS A 87 -19.28 3.58 7.70
CA LYS A 87 -19.69 4.98 7.63
C LYS A 87 -18.71 5.81 6.81
N ALA A 88 -17.44 5.45 6.84
CA ALA A 88 -16.39 6.13 6.08
C ALA A 88 -15.14 5.26 5.92
N ASN A 89 -14.40 5.53 4.84
CA ASN A 89 -13.06 5.03 4.61
C ASN A 89 -12.08 6.19 4.73
N TYR A 90 -10.91 5.94 5.29
CA TYR A 90 -9.88 6.96 5.46
C TYR A 90 -8.52 6.41 5.12
N TYR A 91 -7.61 7.31 4.79
CA TYR A 91 -6.20 7.01 4.80
C TYR A 91 -5.35 8.22 5.17
N THR A 92 -4.14 7.97 5.65
CA THR A 92 -3.07 8.97 5.77
C THR A 92 -1.91 8.64 4.85
N ILE A 93 -1.21 9.66 4.35
CA ILE A 93 0.08 9.48 3.67
C ILE A 93 1.14 10.33 4.37
N ARG A 94 2.32 9.76 4.57
CA ARG A 94 3.53 10.49 4.97
C ARG A 94 4.79 9.88 4.37
N ARG A 95 5.90 10.61 4.44
CA ARG A 95 7.24 10.08 4.15
C ARG A 95 7.60 8.96 5.13
N LEU A 96 8.38 8.00 4.66
CA LEU A 96 9.05 7.05 5.56
C LEU A 96 10.11 7.78 6.41
N THR A 97 10.22 7.39 7.66
CA THR A 97 11.40 7.70 8.47
C THR A 97 12.62 6.93 7.97
N THR A 98 13.83 7.34 8.36
CA THR A 98 15.07 6.62 8.00
C THR A 98 15.05 5.16 8.43
N ALA A 99 14.49 4.87 9.61
CA ALA A 99 14.36 3.49 10.10
C ALA A 99 13.40 2.69 9.20
N GLU A 100 12.20 3.22 8.92
CA GLU A 100 11.22 2.56 8.07
C GLU A 100 11.72 2.35 6.64
N ALA A 101 12.53 3.28 6.12
CA ALA A 101 13.10 3.21 4.77
C ALA A 101 14.13 2.08 4.59
N THR A 102 14.59 1.48 5.68
CA THR A 102 15.51 0.33 5.65
C THR A 102 14.89 -0.96 6.16
N ASP A 103 13.71 -0.87 6.77
CA ASP A 103 12.97 -2.02 7.28
C ASP A 103 12.08 -2.64 6.20
N PHE A 104 12.54 -3.76 5.64
CA PHE A 104 11.79 -4.62 4.72
C PHE A 104 11.34 -5.93 5.38
N GLY A 105 11.32 -5.99 6.72
CA GLY A 105 10.94 -7.18 7.48
C GLY A 105 12.07 -8.21 7.57
N THR A 106 11.79 -9.46 7.22
CA THR A 106 12.68 -10.61 7.39
C THR A 106 12.77 -11.40 6.09
N ASN A 107 13.69 -12.37 6.01
CA ASN A 107 13.80 -13.24 4.84
C ASN A 107 12.51 -14.04 4.58
N GLU A 108 11.76 -14.41 5.62
CA GLU A 108 10.47 -15.09 5.50
C GLU A 108 9.44 -14.24 4.75
N HIS A 109 9.54 -12.91 4.84
CA HIS A 109 8.65 -11.98 4.16
C HIS A 109 9.06 -11.74 2.69
N VAL A 110 10.36 -11.53 2.43
CA VAL A 110 10.83 -11.08 1.10
C VAL A 110 11.07 -12.24 0.11
N ILE A 111 11.41 -13.43 0.60
CA ILE A 111 11.68 -14.60 -0.27
C ILE A 111 10.44 -15.03 -1.07
N PRO A 112 9.24 -15.12 -0.48
CA PRO A 112 8.02 -15.42 -1.22
C PRO A 112 7.75 -14.43 -2.36
N ALA A 113 8.07 -13.14 -2.15
CA ALA A 113 7.93 -12.07 -3.14
C ALA A 113 8.97 -12.14 -4.28
N GLY A 114 9.95 -13.04 -4.20
CA GLY A 114 10.92 -13.29 -5.27
C GLY A 114 12.30 -12.68 -5.06
N PHE A 115 12.57 -12.11 -3.89
CA PHE A 115 13.92 -11.70 -3.49
C PHE A 115 14.69 -12.88 -2.88
N SER A 116 16.01 -12.80 -2.88
CA SER A 116 16.90 -13.74 -2.23
C SER A 116 17.08 -13.46 -0.73
N SER A 117 17.00 -12.19 -0.32
CA SER A 117 17.21 -11.75 1.07
C SER A 117 16.78 -10.30 1.29
N VAL A 118 16.60 -9.91 2.56
CA VAL A 118 16.33 -8.50 2.94
C VAL A 118 17.46 -7.57 2.47
N THR A 119 18.71 -8.02 2.57
CA THR A 119 19.90 -7.27 2.11
C THR A 119 19.84 -6.96 0.62
N GLU A 120 19.33 -7.90 -0.19
CA GLU A 120 19.12 -7.64 -1.62
C GLU A 120 18.09 -6.51 -1.83
N VAL A 121 16.95 -6.56 -1.14
CA VAL A 121 15.90 -5.53 -1.26
C VAL A 121 16.44 -4.16 -0.90
N GLN A 122 17.19 -4.06 0.21
CA GLN A 122 17.82 -2.82 0.64
C GLN A 122 18.83 -2.30 -0.39
N SER A 123 19.69 -3.18 -0.92
CA SER A 123 20.67 -2.84 -1.96
C SER A 123 19.98 -2.33 -3.22
N ARG A 124 18.90 -3.00 -3.64
CA ARG A 124 18.11 -2.64 -4.82
C ARG A 124 17.38 -1.31 -4.64
N ALA A 125 16.76 -1.10 -3.48
CA ALA A 125 16.08 0.15 -3.17
C ALA A 125 17.03 1.35 -3.26
N LYS A 126 18.28 1.17 -2.82
CA LYS A 126 19.32 2.18 -2.93
C LYS A 126 19.81 2.37 -4.37
N SER A 127 20.14 1.30 -5.09
CA SER A 127 20.72 1.39 -6.44
C SER A 127 19.74 1.91 -7.48
N GLU A 128 18.45 1.65 -7.29
CA GLU A 128 17.38 2.07 -8.19
C GLU A 128 16.65 3.34 -7.70
N ASN A 129 17.14 4.00 -6.64
CA ASN A 129 16.59 5.24 -6.07
C ASN A 129 15.10 5.16 -5.73
N TRP A 130 14.69 4.12 -4.98
CA TRP A 130 13.31 3.96 -4.56
C TRP A 130 12.90 5.06 -3.58
N VAL A 131 11.69 5.59 -3.76
CA VAL A 131 11.06 6.54 -2.85
C VAL A 131 9.89 5.84 -2.17
N GLY A 132 9.96 5.75 -0.84
CA GLY A 132 8.92 5.12 -0.04
C GLY A 132 7.97 6.12 0.60
N MET A 133 6.71 5.73 0.71
CA MET A 133 5.68 6.41 1.50
C MET A 133 5.04 5.43 2.47
N LYS A 134 4.68 5.91 3.67
CA LYS A 134 3.84 5.19 4.62
C LYS A 134 2.39 5.55 4.32
N VAL A 135 1.54 4.54 4.25
CA VAL A 135 0.10 4.72 4.16
C VAL A 135 -0.60 3.85 5.19
N ASP A 136 -1.43 4.48 6.00
CA ASP A 136 -2.37 3.78 6.87
C ASP A 136 -3.77 3.99 6.30
N MET A 137 -4.52 2.90 6.10
CA MET A 137 -5.89 2.90 5.58
C MET A 137 -6.80 2.21 6.58
N TRP A 138 -7.99 2.76 6.82
CA TRP A 138 -8.96 2.09 7.68
C TRP A 138 -10.40 2.39 7.29
N MET A 139 -11.26 1.44 7.65
CA MET A 139 -12.71 1.57 7.59
C MET A 139 -13.25 1.84 8.98
N ASP A 140 -14.14 2.82 9.11
CA ASP A 140 -14.80 3.15 10.36
C ASP A 140 -16.29 2.82 10.29
N ASP A 141 -16.77 1.96 11.19
CA ASP A 141 -18.20 1.68 11.38
C ASP A 141 -18.85 2.64 12.40
N GLY A 142 -18.05 3.50 13.04
CA GLY A 142 -18.45 4.48 14.05
C GLY A 142 -18.69 3.92 15.44
N ASP A 143 -18.45 2.62 15.67
CA ASP A 143 -18.51 1.98 16.98
C ASP A 143 -17.11 1.49 17.43
N GLY A 144 -16.05 2.03 16.81
CA GLY A 144 -14.67 1.66 17.09
C GLY A 144 -14.27 0.30 16.51
N LYS A 145 -15.11 -0.32 15.67
CA LYS A 145 -14.75 -1.52 14.92
C LYS A 145 -14.37 -1.15 13.50
N GLY A 146 -13.81 -2.13 12.80
CA GLY A 146 -13.43 -1.97 11.42
C GLY A 146 -12.10 -2.62 11.12
N PHE A 147 -11.63 -2.34 9.93
CA PHE A 147 -10.44 -2.95 9.38
C PHE A 147 -9.38 -1.89 9.14
N MET A 148 -8.12 -2.26 9.33
CA MET A 148 -6.97 -1.39 9.14
C MET A 148 -5.89 -2.11 8.33
N VAL A 149 -5.27 -1.37 7.42
CA VAL A 149 -4.09 -1.78 6.66
C VAL A 149 -3.02 -0.72 6.86
N LYS A 150 -1.80 -1.15 7.22
CA LYS A 150 -0.62 -0.28 7.21
C LYS A 150 0.34 -0.80 6.16
N ALA A 151 0.70 0.04 5.20
CA ALA A 151 1.55 -0.35 4.09
C ALA A 151 2.67 0.67 3.84
N LYS A 152 3.78 0.20 3.31
CA LYS A 152 4.79 1.04 2.67
C LYS A 152 4.65 0.85 1.16
N TYR A 153 4.38 1.93 0.42
CA TYR A 153 4.37 1.90 -1.04
C TYR A 153 5.69 2.45 -1.53
N TRP A 154 6.36 1.67 -2.38
CA TRP A 154 7.65 2.01 -2.95
C TRP A 154 7.48 2.40 -4.40
N TRP A 155 8.11 3.50 -4.78
CA TRP A 155 8.01 4.10 -6.09
C TRP A 155 9.39 4.28 -6.70
N ARG A 156 9.43 4.23 -8.03
CA ARG A 156 10.63 4.51 -8.82
C ARG A 156 10.24 5.32 -10.04
N LEU A 157 11.09 6.26 -10.41
CA LEU A 157 10.99 6.96 -11.69
C LEU A 157 11.55 6.05 -12.79
N GLU A 158 10.67 5.55 -13.66
CA GLU A 158 11.06 4.76 -14.83
C GLU A 158 11.31 5.68 -16.01
N LYS A 159 12.37 5.43 -16.78
CA LYS A 159 12.64 6.19 -18.00
C LYS A 159 11.63 5.80 -19.06
N ALA A 160 10.90 6.76 -19.60
CA ALA A 160 10.13 6.58 -20.83
C ALA A 160 10.97 7.01 -22.04
N ASP A 161 10.59 6.52 -23.22
CA ASP A 161 11.28 6.77 -24.50
C ASP A 161 11.36 8.26 -24.88
N ASN A 162 10.57 9.12 -24.23
CA ASN A 162 10.44 10.56 -24.48
C ASN A 162 11.16 11.46 -23.45
N GLU A 163 12.18 10.94 -22.75
CA GLU A 163 13.02 11.63 -21.75
C GLU A 163 12.30 12.09 -20.46
N THR A 164 10.98 12.23 -20.45
CA THR A 164 10.19 12.44 -19.24
C THR A 164 9.95 11.11 -18.53
N GLY A 165 10.56 10.91 -17.36
CA GLY A 165 10.33 9.71 -16.57
C GLY A 165 8.90 9.62 -16.03
N VAL A 166 8.40 8.40 -15.82
CA VAL A 166 7.09 8.13 -15.22
C VAL A 166 7.28 7.44 -13.88
N TRP A 167 6.63 7.96 -12.84
CA TRP A 167 6.65 7.32 -11.53
C TRP A 167 5.75 6.09 -11.51
N LYS A 168 6.29 4.98 -11.04
CA LYS A 168 5.59 3.71 -10.94
C LYS A 168 5.77 3.10 -9.56
N GLN A 169 4.71 2.48 -9.05
CA GLN A 169 4.77 1.61 -7.88
C GLN A 169 5.54 0.35 -8.28
N ILE A 170 6.51 -0.02 -7.47
CA ILE A 170 7.41 -1.13 -7.72
C ILE A 170 7.32 -2.20 -6.64
N MET A 171 6.84 -1.83 -5.44
CA MET A 171 6.62 -2.78 -4.37
C MET A 171 5.59 -2.25 -3.38
N HIS A 172 4.68 -3.14 -2.97
CA HIS A 172 3.78 -2.93 -1.84
C HIS A 172 4.28 -3.75 -0.66
N ASP A 173 4.49 -3.12 0.47
CA ASP A 173 4.94 -3.79 1.69
C ASP A 173 3.90 -3.58 2.79
N ILE A 174 2.95 -4.52 2.85
CA ILE A 174 1.85 -4.53 3.81
C ILE A 174 2.41 -5.00 5.15
N VAL A 175 2.54 -4.06 6.08
CA VAL A 175 3.16 -4.23 7.39
C VAL A 175 2.13 -4.70 8.43
N TYR A 176 0.88 -4.32 8.27
CA TYR A 176 -0.23 -4.71 9.12
C TYR A 176 -1.50 -4.88 8.29
N LEU A 177 -2.27 -5.91 8.61
CA LEU A 177 -3.55 -6.19 8.01
C LEU A 177 -4.45 -6.86 9.06
N GLY A 178 -5.43 -6.14 9.58
CA GLY A 178 -6.16 -6.59 10.75
C GLY A 178 -7.34 -5.70 11.14
N VAL A 179 -7.89 -5.93 12.33
CA VAL A 179 -8.86 -5.01 12.93
C VAL A 179 -8.21 -3.68 13.26
N ARG A 180 -9.04 -2.65 13.44
CA ARG A 180 -8.58 -1.39 14.04
C ARG A 180 -7.87 -1.64 15.38
N ASP A 181 -6.67 -1.08 15.51
CA ASP A 181 -5.81 -1.23 16.69
C ASP A 181 -5.70 0.07 17.52
N GLY A 182 -6.41 1.13 17.11
CA GLY A 182 -6.44 2.43 17.78
C GLY A 182 -5.25 3.33 17.47
N THR A 183 -4.38 2.94 16.53
CA THR A 183 -3.25 3.77 16.08
C THR A 183 -3.52 4.44 14.74
N GLU A 184 -4.77 4.46 14.27
CA GLU A 184 -5.14 5.04 12.98
C GLU A 184 -4.73 6.52 12.89
N GLY A 185 -3.87 6.85 11.93
CA GLY A 185 -3.37 8.21 11.75
C GLY A 185 -2.48 8.74 12.88
N ALA A 186 -2.12 7.92 13.87
CA ALA A 186 -1.31 8.34 15.01
C ALA A 186 0.11 8.79 14.61
N ASP A 187 0.63 8.25 13.50
CA ASP A 187 1.95 8.61 12.97
C ASP A 187 1.93 9.91 12.14
N GLY A 188 0.79 10.62 12.09
CA GLY A 188 0.61 11.85 11.30
C GLY A 188 0.36 11.60 9.80
N GLY A 189 0.63 12.62 9.00
CA GLY A 189 0.32 12.63 7.56
C GLY A 189 -0.98 13.36 7.23
N VAL A 190 -1.27 13.47 5.93
CA VAL A 190 -2.51 14.12 5.46
C VAL A 190 -3.65 13.12 5.57
N LEU A 191 -4.63 13.39 6.44
CA LEU A 191 -5.85 12.58 6.54
C LEU A 191 -6.77 12.89 5.37
N ILE A 192 -7.13 11.84 4.62
CA ILE A 192 -8.02 11.92 3.46
C ILE A 192 -9.16 10.95 3.69
N LYS A 193 -10.39 11.45 3.49
CA LYS A 193 -11.58 10.62 3.46
C LYS A 193 -11.76 10.08 2.04
N ASP A 194 -11.87 8.77 1.91
CA ASP A 194 -12.25 8.11 0.66
C ASP A 194 -13.79 8.11 0.56
N ASP A 195 -14.31 8.74 -0.50
CA ASP A 195 -15.74 8.79 -0.84
C ASP A 195 -16.21 7.55 -1.62
#